data_AF-A0A7J2Y6Z3-F1
#
_entry.id   AF-A0A7J2Y6Z3-F1
#
_cell.length_a   1.000
_cell.length_b   1.000
_cell.length_c   1.000
_cell.angle_alpha   90.00
_cell.angle_beta   90.00
_cell.angle_gamma   90.00
#
_symmetry.space_group_name_H-M   'P 1'
#
loop_
_entity.id
_entity.type
_entity.pdbx_description
1 polymer ?
#
loop_
_entity_poly.entity_id
_entity_poly.type
_entity_poly.pdbx_seq_one_letter_code
_entity_poly.pdbx_strand_id
1 'polypeptide(L)' 'MPKFHRNPSFFFGGKAFVDVRKEGKWYVATDLVTHVADQGRTREEAIGNLTKGLREHYALLLELGPKRRGSQVVEVEV' A
#
# COMPACT_ATOMS: atom_id res chain seq x y z
N MET A 1 -17.69 -5.16 22.94
CA MET A 1 -16.28 -5.29 22.53
C MET A 1 -16.20 -5.14 21.01
N PRO A 2 -15.46 -4.17 20.45
CA PRO A 2 -15.34 -4.09 19.00
C PRO A 2 -14.47 -5.24 18.50
N LYS A 3 -15.00 -6.00 17.53
CA LYS A 3 -14.26 -7.03 16.81
C LYS A 3 -13.24 -6.34 15.91
N PHE A 4 -11.95 -6.53 16.18
CA PHE A 4 -10.88 -6.12 15.27
C PHE A 4 -11.11 -6.81 13.91
N HIS A 5 -11.50 -6.02 12.91
CA HIS A 5 -11.45 -6.45 11.52
C HIS A 5 -9.97 -6.48 11.15
N ARG A 6 -9.38 -7.67 11.11
CA ARG A 6 -8.09 -7.85 10.45
C ARG A 6 -8.33 -7.51 8.99
N ASN A 7 -7.84 -6.36 8.55
CA ASN A 7 -7.69 -6.12 7.13
C ASN A 7 -6.26 -6.54 6.79
N PRO A 8 -6.03 -7.76 6.26
CA PRO A 8 -4.71 -8.13 5.81
C PRO A 8 -4.50 -7.40 4.48
N SER A 9 -3.88 -6.23 4.55
CA SER A 9 -3.42 -5.48 3.38
C SER A 9 -2.44 -6.35 2.58
N PHE A 10 -2.96 -7.13 1.63
CA PHE A 10 -2.16 -7.97 0.75
C PHE A 10 -1.72 -7.14 -0.46
N PHE A 11 -0.41 -6.89 -0.57
CA PHE A 11 0.19 -6.60 -1.87
C PHE A 11 0.25 -7.90 -2.64
N PHE A 12 -0.29 -7.91 -3.85
CA PHE A 12 -0.05 -9.00 -4.77
C PHE A 12 1.06 -8.58 -5.73
N GLY A 13 2.29 -9.03 -5.46
CA GLY A 13 3.38 -9.08 -6.44
C GLY A 13 3.63 -7.79 -7.24
N GLY A 14 3.69 -6.61 -6.60
CA GLY A 14 4.02 -5.38 -7.32
C GLY A 14 2.84 -4.65 -7.97
N LYS A 15 1.61 -5.16 -7.86
CA LYS A 15 0.41 -4.56 -8.47
C LYS A 15 -0.43 -3.84 -7.41
N ALA A 16 -0.97 -2.69 -7.76
CA ALA A 16 -1.86 -1.88 -6.92
C ALA A 16 -3.10 -1.46 -7.72
N PHE A 17 -4.24 -1.32 -7.05
CA PHE A 17 -5.47 -0.85 -7.69
C PHE A 17 -5.68 0.62 -7.34
N VAL A 18 -5.22 1.51 -8.22
CA VAL A 18 -5.10 2.93 -7.90
C VAL A 18 -6.26 3.75 -8.48
N ASP A 19 -7.00 4.43 -7.61
CA ASP A 19 -7.88 5.54 -7.99
C ASP A 19 -7.09 6.86 -7.91
N VAL A 20 -7.30 7.76 -8.88
CA VAL A 20 -6.66 9.09 -8.86
C VAL A 20 -7.70 10.17 -9.06
N ARG A 21 -7.81 11.05 -8.07
CA ARG A 21 -8.75 12.18 -8.08
C ARG A 21 -7.99 13.50 -8.10
N LYS A 22 -8.57 14.50 -8.77
CA LYS A 22 -8.08 15.87 -8.71
C LYS A 22 -8.78 16.61 -7.59
N GLU A 23 -8.01 17.14 -6.65
CA GLU A 23 -8.50 17.89 -5.49
C GLU A 23 -7.84 19.28 -5.48
N GLY A 24 -8.58 20.26 -6.02
CA GLY A 24 -8.07 21.62 -6.22
C GLY A 24 -6.82 21.65 -7.10
N LYS A 25 -5.68 21.98 -6.49
CA LYS A 25 -4.37 22.10 -7.17
C LYS A 25 -3.52 20.83 -7.11
N TRP A 26 -4.06 19.76 -6.55
CA TRP A 26 -3.36 18.49 -6.33
C TRP A 26 -4.08 17.34 -7.02
N TYR A 27 -3.33 16.29 -7.28
CA TYR A 27 -3.83 14.96 -7.62
C TYR A 27 -3.55 14.05 -6.42
N VAL A 28 -4.54 13.27 -6.02
CA VAL A 28 -4.46 12.31 -4.92
C VAL A 28 -4.63 10.92 -5.50
N ALA A 29 -3.59 10.10 -5.40
CA ALA A 29 -3.60 8.70 -5.79
C ALA A 29 -3.84 7.85 -4.54
N THR A 30 -4.81 6.95 -4.59
CA THR A 30 -5.16 6.05 -3.48
C THR A 30 -5.17 4.61 -3.96
N ASP A 31 -4.42 3.74 -3.30
CA ASP A 31 -4.58 2.30 -3.50
C ASP A 31 -5.85 1.82 -2.79
N LEU A 32 -6.80 1.28 -3.54
CA LEU A 32 -8.10 0.87 -3.01
C LEU A 32 -8.04 -0.40 -2.15
N VAL A 33 -6.94 -1.15 -2.22
CA VAL A 33 -6.74 -2.37 -1.41
C VAL A 33 -6.24 -2.02 -0.02
N THR A 34 -5.18 -1.20 0.06
CA THR A 34 -4.56 -0.84 1.35
C THR A 34 -5.07 0.46 1.96
N HIS A 35 -5.78 1.28 1.17
CA HIS A 35 -6.17 2.65 1.51
C HIS A 35 -5.00 3.60 1.80
N VAL A 36 -3.77 3.23 1.40
CA VAL A 36 -2.64 4.16 1.38
C VAL A 36 -2.90 5.18 0.27
N ALA A 37 -2.65 6.45 0.58
CA ALA A 37 -2.81 7.55 -0.35
C ALA A 37 -1.58 8.45 -0.33
N ASP A 38 -1.26 9.02 -1.48
CA ASP A 38 -0.24 10.06 -1.62
C ASP A 38 -0.66 11.04 -2.72
N GLN A 39 -0.02 12.22 -2.76
CA GLN A 39 -0.40 13.31 -3.64
C GLN A 39 0.75 13.85 -4.48
N GLY A 40 0.40 14.54 -5.57
CA GLY A 40 1.32 15.20 -6.49
C GLY A 40 0.68 16.39 -7.20
N ARG A 41 1.49 17.25 -7.81
CA ARG A 41 1.04 18.37 -8.65
C ARG A 41 0.53 17.87 -10.00
N THR A 42 0.97 16.70 -10.44
CA THR A 42 0.46 15.97 -11.60
C THR A 42 -0.05 14.58 -11.21
N ARG A 43 -0.79 13.94 -12.12
CA ARG A 43 -1.29 12.56 -11.94
C ARG A 43 -0.13 11.58 -11.79
N GLU A 44 0.90 11.73 -12.61
CA GLU A 44 2.09 10.88 -12.64
C GLU A 44 2.90 11.02 -11.35
N GLU A 45 3.03 12.25 -10.85
CA GLU A 45 3.70 12.51 -9.57
C GLU A 45 2.95 11.86 -8.40
N ALA A 46 1.62 11.99 -8.35
CA ALA A 46 0.81 11.37 -7.30
C ALA A 46 0.95 9.83 -7.30
N ILE A 47 0.90 9.21 -8.49
CA ILE A 47 1.10 7.75 -8.64
C ILE A 47 2.53 7.36 -8.24
N GLY A 48 3.53 8.15 -8.64
CA GLY A 48 4.94 7.89 -8.31
C GLY A 48 5.22 7.96 -6.82
N ASN A 49 4.64 8.95 -6.12
CA ASN A 49 4.74 9.09 -4.68
C ASN A 49 4.03 7.96 -3.95
N LEU A 50 2.78 7.64 -4.35
CA LEU A 50 2.04 6.49 -3.83
C LEU A 50 2.84 5.18 -3.98
N THR A 51 3.48 4.98 -5.14
CA THR A 51 4.28 3.78 -5.40
C THR A 51 5.46 3.65 -4.43
N LYS A 52 6.12 4.76 -4.07
CA LYS A 52 7.17 4.77 -3.05
C LYS A 52 6.59 4.45 -1.67
N GLY A 53 5.50 5.12 -1.29
CA GLY A 53 4.82 4.91 -0.02
C GLY A 53 4.35 3.47 0.17
N LEU A 54 3.80 2.83 -0.87
CA LEU A 54 3.40 1.42 -0.84
C LEU A 54 4.60 0.50 -0.61
N ARG A 55 5.73 0.70 -1.31
CA ARG A 55 6.94 -0.12 -1.11
C ARG A 55 7.45 -0.05 0.32
N GLU A 56 7.51 1.15 0.89
CA GLU A 56 7.93 1.37 2.28
C GLU A 56 6.93 0.75 3.27
N HIS A 57 5.62 0.94 3.03
CA HIS A 57 4.56 0.36 3.84
C HIS A 57 4.68 -1.17 3.93
N TYR A 58 4.90 -1.84 2.79
CA TYR A 58 5.05 -3.30 2.78
C TYR A 58 6.33 -3.78 3.42
N ALA A 59 7.46 -3.10 3.19
CA ALA A 59 8.72 -3.42 3.86
C ALA A 59 8.55 -3.38 5.39
N LEU A 60 7.88 -2.33 5.89
CA LEU A 60 7.61 -2.16 7.32
C LEU A 60 6.65 -3.22 7.87
N LEU A 61 5.61 -3.61 7.14
CA LEU A 61 4.71 -4.69 7.53
C LEU A 61 5.42 -6.04 7.67
N LEU A 62 6.34 -6.35 6.74
CA LEU A 62 7.16 -7.57 6.81
C LEU A 62 8.17 -7.52 7.97
N GLU A 63 8.72 -6.34 8.27
CA GLU A 63 9.64 -6.15 9.37
C GLU A 63 8.97 -6.34 10.74
N LEU A 64 7.79 -5.71 10.92
CA LEU A 64 7.01 -5.74 12.16
C LEU A 64 6.15 -7.00 12.32
N GLY A 65 6.01 -7.80 11.26
CA GLY A 65 5.25 -9.03 11.28
C GLY A 65 5.72 -9.99 12.38
N PRO A 66 4.82 -10.79 12.98
CA PRO A 66 5.17 -11.68 14.06
C PRO A 66 6.16 -12.76 13.60
N LYS A 67 7.45 -12.57 13.93
CA LYS A 67 8.51 -13.54 13.63
C LYS A 67 8.48 -14.64 14.69
N ARG A 68 7.97 -15.82 14.31
CA ARG A 68 7.92 -17.01 15.17
C ARG A 68 8.90 -18.04 14.63
N ARG A 69 9.40 -18.93 15.48
CA ARG A 69 10.25 -20.04 15.03
C ARG A 69 9.51 -20.83 13.94
N GLY A 70 10.11 -20.94 12.76
CA GLY A 70 9.51 -21.59 11.58
C GLY A 70 8.74 -20.67 10.63
N SER A 71 8.64 -19.37 10.87
CA SER A 71 8.08 -18.43 9.89
C SER A 71 9.08 -18.10 8.78
N GLN A 72 8.61 -18.02 7.54
CA GLN A 72 9.39 -17.62 6.37
C GLN A 72 8.63 -16.53 5.59
N VAL A 73 9.38 -15.57 5.05
CA VAL A 73 8.85 -14.63 4.05
C VAL A 73 8.98 -15.31 2.70
N VAL A 74 7.89 -15.34 1.93
CA VAL A 74 7.85 -15.94 0.59
C VAL A 74 7.43 -14.86 -0.38
N GLU A 75 8.17 -14.72 -1.48
CA GLU A 75 7.77 -13.90 -2.61
C GLU A 75 6.70 -14.65 -3.42
N VAL A 76 5.59 -13.98 -3.71
CA VAL A 76 4.46 -14.55 -4.44
C VAL A 76 4.27 -13.75 -5.73
N GLU A 77 4.48 -14.41 -6.87
CA GLU A 77 4.17 -13.87 -8.19
C GLU A 77 2.70 -14.16 -8.56
N VAL A 78 2.03 -13.19 -9.19
CA VAL A 78 0.61 -13.28 -9.61
C VAL A 78 0.44 -12.88 -11.05
#